data_AF-F0YVK3-F1
#
_entry.id   AF-F0YVK3-F1
#
_cell.length_a   1.000
_cell.length_b   1.000
_cell.length_c   1.000
_cell.angle_alpha   90.00
_cell.angle_beta   90.00
_cell.angle_gamma   90.00
#
_symmetry.space_group_name_H-M   'P 1'
#
loop_
_entity.id
_entity.type
_entity.pdbx_description
1 polymer ?
#
loop_
_entity_poly.entity_id
_entity_poly.type
_entity_poly.pdbx_seq_one_letter_code
_entity_poly.pdbx_strand_id
1 'polypeptide(L)'
;MFRSICFSVYITGSGVGASFEFFIFRLLSGITGTEVNPMGIFPSEGLDNIAAIHKAKNRLKQAKNWNKIISENRELLFSFCQVQEKEEKKRSINLPAFSRDINALNVKENLKKDAEDKKRFRIAILKADLDKMGAMFKSIQKYEEYKNISQILNEEISLEGLHRAALSCAPEGKTGWLFPLYIAGDDIFFAVAIEDLIYGINVCREIMKKVNDRIEKSGNTTKLFISVGVEITFNKQPVRYYMEMVEAQLKNAKSQKVPEALNEFFTMKISIGNLTFFDINYEWMKEQKKLIKCIRRGQRGCQCENCRKRSEINQQLQNTPIWNFFLSDVRLLNYIRSENSGCSELLGKPNFFYTLLEDIKDIDVPCDHVKYMNHVLYHLMPNHFEDSDQRVRKLELLLNSNLIRQLYRKDRDGTRIDLCIDTKQRFESYLRLMLFFCDARFQISVKEGWEMYEKRYGENKKEIYRYLFSQPREYLYGKCLIEINKKLTNVFVEKVSIKKPYKEGYQRLVLETSMFFRLREVNSIPLEKAAEMIELRNPSTQEEQREIEVLNEKRKKEGKLSNRLYFDKENFLEFAEKTKAWTSDFVDSLMLFYQYNEMVMKFKKTEW
;
A
#
# COMPACT_ATOMS: atom_id res chain seq x y z
N MET A 1 -0.62 26.65 24.77
CA MET A 1 0.22 26.81 25.98
C MET A 1 0.51 25.40 26.51
N PHE A 2 1.41 24.68 25.86
CA PHE A 2 1.96 23.41 26.35
C PHE A 2 3.47 23.58 26.34
N ARG A 3 4.01 23.97 27.50
CA ARG A 3 5.46 23.98 27.70
C ARG A 3 5.91 22.56 27.95
N SER A 4 6.90 22.16 27.17
CA SER A 4 7.63 20.90 27.28
C SER A 4 8.38 20.84 28.62
N ILE A 5 7.68 20.48 29.69
CA ILE A 5 8.22 19.87 30.91
C ILE A 5 7.16 18.87 31.39
N CYS A 6 7.19 17.66 30.82
CA CYS A 6 6.55 16.50 31.41
C CYS A 6 7.49 15.32 31.22
N PHE A 7 8.39 15.13 32.18
CA PHE A 7 8.90 13.80 32.49
C PHE A 7 7.73 13.02 33.11
N SER A 8 6.90 12.41 32.28
CA SER A 8 6.08 11.28 32.69
C SER A 8 6.74 10.04 32.14
N VAL A 9 7.46 9.33 33.01
CA VAL A 9 7.94 7.98 32.72
C VAL A 9 6.71 7.07 32.68
N TYR A 10 6.23 6.80 31.47
CA TYR A 10 5.27 5.73 31.25
C TYR A 10 6.03 4.41 31.14
N ILE A 11 5.86 3.59 32.16
CA ILE A 11 6.34 2.21 32.23
C ILE A 11 5.49 1.38 31.25
N THR A 12 6.03 1.13 30.06
CA THR A 12 5.65 -0.04 29.26
C THR A 12 6.92 -0.79 28.91
N GLY A 13 6.96 -2.08 29.22
CA GLY A 13 8.14 -2.94 29.34
C GLY A 13 8.90 -3.27 28.04
N SER A 14 8.98 -2.35 27.07
CA SER A 14 9.73 -2.61 25.83
C SER A 14 10.37 -1.39 25.16
N GLY A 15 10.38 -0.19 25.78
CA GLY A 15 10.84 1.05 25.09
C GLY A 15 11.89 1.90 25.80
N VAL A 16 12.24 1.64 27.05
CA VAL A 16 13.07 2.58 27.86
C VAL A 16 14.58 2.55 27.53
N GLY A 17 14.96 1.84 26.47
CA GLY A 17 16.36 1.61 26.14
C GLY A 17 17.07 2.79 25.47
N ALA A 18 16.37 3.61 24.69
CA ALA A 18 17.00 4.56 23.78
C ALA A 18 17.06 6.01 24.32
N SER A 19 16.00 6.51 24.97
CA SER A 19 16.02 7.84 25.61
C SER A 19 17.09 8.00 26.70
N PHE A 20 17.54 6.88 27.29
CA PHE A 20 18.58 6.84 28.31
C PHE A 20 20.01 6.79 27.74
N GLU A 21 20.18 6.27 26.51
CA GLU A 21 21.48 6.24 25.82
C GLU A 21 21.96 7.66 25.49
N PHE A 22 21.03 8.60 25.31
CA PHE A 22 21.28 10.01 25.06
C PHE A 22 21.72 10.80 26.32
N PHE A 23 21.13 10.50 27.48
CA PHE A 23 21.48 11.16 28.75
C PHE A 23 22.94 10.89 29.14
N ILE A 24 23.45 9.70 28.82
CA ILE A 24 24.85 9.28 29.02
C ILE A 24 25.81 10.10 28.14
N PHE A 25 25.46 10.39 26.88
CA PHE A 25 26.35 11.13 25.99
C PHE A 25 26.47 12.61 26.40
N ARG A 26 25.39 13.22 26.89
CA ARG A 26 25.40 14.58 27.45
C ARG A 26 26.22 14.67 28.76
N LEU A 27 26.19 13.61 29.57
CA LEU A 27 27.05 13.44 30.76
C LEU A 27 28.54 13.30 30.42
N LEU A 28 28.87 12.62 29.31
CA LEU A 28 30.26 12.42 28.88
C LEU A 28 30.85 13.60 28.09
N SER A 29 30.00 14.42 27.45
CA SER A 29 30.43 15.57 26.63
C SER A 29 30.58 16.87 27.43
N GLY A 30 30.03 16.92 28.64
CA GLY A 30 29.99 18.09 29.52
C GLY A 30 31.07 18.07 30.60
N ILE A 31 32.34 17.85 30.24
CA ILE A 31 33.47 18.15 31.13
C ILE A 31 33.89 19.59 30.86
N THR A 32 33.09 20.56 31.32
CA THR A 32 33.51 21.92 31.71
C THR A 32 32.25 22.69 32.17
N GLY A 33 32.16 22.95 33.48
CA GLY A 33 31.16 23.87 34.04
C GLY A 33 29.96 23.20 34.72
N THR A 34 30.17 22.86 36.00
CA THR A 34 29.24 22.78 37.14
C THR A 34 27.71 22.69 36.95
N GLU A 35 27.16 21.73 37.72
CA GLU A 35 25.79 21.55 38.23
C GLU A 35 24.76 20.81 37.37
N VAL A 36 24.99 19.51 37.15
CA VAL A 36 23.94 18.49 37.18
C VAL A 36 24.47 17.29 37.99
N ASN A 37 23.73 16.88 39.02
CA ASN A 37 24.08 15.80 39.95
C ASN A 37 24.32 14.48 39.17
N PRO A 38 25.53 13.89 39.20
CA PRO A 38 25.96 12.97 38.16
C PRO A 38 25.50 11.54 38.46
N MET A 39 24.73 10.97 37.53
CA MET A 39 24.46 9.54 37.51
C MET A 39 25.75 8.77 37.18
N GLY A 40 26.48 8.40 38.24
CA GLY A 40 27.51 7.35 38.26
C GLY A 40 28.81 7.66 37.50
N ILE A 41 29.90 7.84 38.25
CA ILE A 41 31.25 7.71 37.67
C ILE A 41 31.46 6.24 37.32
N PHE A 42 31.59 5.94 36.02
CA PHE A 42 31.93 4.59 35.57
C PHE A 42 33.45 4.47 35.54
N PRO A 43 34.06 3.55 36.30
CA PRO A 43 35.50 3.33 36.24
C PRO A 43 35.87 2.81 34.84
N SER A 44 36.56 3.65 34.08
CA SER A 44 37.12 3.38 32.75
C SER A 44 38.58 2.90 32.80
N GLU A 45 39.15 2.73 34.00
CA GLU A 45 40.53 2.29 34.18
C GLU A 45 40.79 0.97 33.42
N GLY A 46 41.78 1.02 32.52
CA GLY A 46 42.22 -0.12 31.72
C GLY A 46 41.34 -0.48 30.51
N LEU A 47 40.36 0.34 30.14
CA LEU A 47 39.49 0.10 28.97
C LEU A 47 39.72 1.14 27.88
N ASP A 48 39.68 0.71 26.62
CA ASP A 48 39.54 1.64 25.51
C ASP A 48 38.16 2.35 25.54
N ASN A 49 38.04 3.49 24.85
CA ASN A 49 36.84 4.33 24.90
C ASN A 49 35.56 3.57 24.49
N ILE A 50 35.64 2.65 23.52
CA ILE A 50 34.49 1.88 23.04
C ILE A 50 34.11 0.81 24.06
N ALA A 51 35.09 0.10 24.63
CA ALA A 51 34.90 -0.88 25.69
C ALA A 51 34.32 -0.24 26.96
N ALA A 52 34.75 0.97 27.30
CA ALA A 52 34.19 1.77 28.40
C ALA A 52 32.72 2.11 28.14
N ILE A 53 32.36 2.58 26.93
CA ILE A 53 30.98 2.86 26.53
C ILE A 53 30.12 1.59 26.62
N HIS A 54 30.58 0.46 26.09
CA HIS A 54 29.85 -0.81 26.14
C HIS A 54 29.65 -1.29 27.58
N LYS A 55 30.67 -1.19 28.44
CA LYS A 55 30.58 -1.56 29.86
C LYS A 55 29.62 -0.67 30.62
N ALA A 56 29.64 0.65 30.39
CA ALA A 56 28.70 1.60 30.98
C ALA A 56 27.26 1.26 30.56
N LYS A 57 27.03 1.05 29.26
CA LYS A 57 25.73 0.66 28.70
C LYS A 57 25.19 -0.64 29.32
N ASN A 58 26.05 -1.66 29.45
CA ASN A 58 25.66 -2.93 30.07
C ASN A 58 25.32 -2.77 31.54
N ARG A 59 26.11 -1.99 32.30
CA ARG A 59 25.84 -1.72 33.72
C ARG A 59 24.54 -0.97 33.92
N LEU A 60 24.26 0.05 33.11
CA LEU A 60 23.00 0.79 33.19
C LEU A 60 21.78 -0.11 33.00
N LYS A 61 21.85 -1.09 32.10
CA LYS A 61 20.74 -2.02 31.82
C LYS A 61 20.55 -3.09 32.90
N GLN A 62 21.39 -3.15 33.93
CA GLN A 62 21.21 -4.08 35.05
C GLN A 62 20.06 -3.62 35.95
N ALA A 63 19.16 -4.55 36.28
CA ALA A 63 17.98 -4.30 37.11
C ALA A 63 18.31 -3.61 38.45
N LYS A 64 19.43 -3.98 39.09
CA LYS A 64 19.89 -3.35 40.33
C LYS A 64 20.11 -1.85 40.18
N ASN A 65 20.77 -1.43 39.09
CA ASN A 65 21.07 -0.03 38.84
C ASN A 65 19.81 0.73 38.42
N TRP A 66 18.97 0.14 37.55
CA TRP A 66 17.67 0.70 37.18
C TRP A 66 16.77 0.94 38.39
N ASN A 67 16.64 -0.04 39.28
CA ASN A 67 15.81 0.07 40.48
C ASN A 67 16.33 1.17 41.42
N LYS A 68 17.65 1.28 41.54
CA LYS A 68 18.29 2.37 42.29
C LYS A 68 17.93 3.73 41.71
N ILE A 69 18.04 3.89 40.38
CA ILE A 69 17.69 5.14 39.68
C ILE A 69 16.21 5.50 39.88
N ILE A 70 15.31 4.54 39.69
CA ILE A 70 13.87 4.76 39.88
C ILE A 70 13.58 5.14 41.34
N SER A 71 14.23 4.47 42.30
CA SER A 71 14.07 4.75 43.73
C SER A 71 14.55 6.16 44.09
N GLU A 72 15.74 6.55 43.60
CA GLU A 72 16.34 7.86 43.88
C GLU A 72 15.56 9.01 43.22
N ASN A 73 14.84 8.73 42.12
CA ASN A 73 14.06 9.72 41.38
C ASN A 73 12.55 9.56 41.57
N ARG A 74 12.10 8.76 42.55
CA ARG A 74 10.68 8.41 42.74
C ARG A 74 9.77 9.63 42.80
N GLU A 75 10.16 10.67 43.54
CA GLU A 75 9.33 11.87 43.65
C GLU A 75 9.20 12.61 42.33
N LEU A 76 10.28 12.73 41.55
CA LEU A 76 10.23 13.33 40.22
C LEU A 76 9.36 12.52 39.24
N LEU A 77 9.44 11.19 39.32
CA LEU A 77 8.80 10.28 38.39
C LEU A 77 7.30 10.06 38.65
N PHE A 78 6.89 10.11 39.91
CA PHE A 78 5.54 9.72 40.34
C PHE A 78 4.76 10.83 41.05
N SER A 79 5.33 12.02 41.24
CA SER A 79 4.56 13.17 41.72
C SER A 79 3.71 13.79 40.62
N PHE A 80 2.55 14.31 41.01
CA PHE A 80 1.75 15.14 40.12
C PHE A 80 2.43 16.50 39.97
N CYS A 81 3.05 16.74 38.82
CA CYS A 81 3.59 18.05 38.48
C CYS A 81 2.43 19.06 38.35
N GLN A 82 2.23 19.90 39.36
CA GLN A 82 1.50 21.16 39.17
C GLN A 82 2.30 22.02 38.20
N VAL A 83 1.71 22.35 37.06
CA VAL A 83 2.30 23.30 36.11
C VAL A 83 2.32 24.66 36.80
N GLN A 84 3.48 25.04 37.35
CA GLN A 84 3.66 26.38 37.91
C GLN A 84 3.55 27.40 36.77
N GLU A 85 2.60 28.33 36.88
CA GLU A 85 2.51 29.55 36.05
C GLU A 85 3.71 30.46 36.36
N LYS A 86 4.92 30.06 35.97
CA LYS A 86 6.07 30.97 36.04
C LYS A 86 6.09 31.87 34.82
N GLU A 87 5.99 33.17 35.06
CA GLU A 87 6.13 34.24 34.09
C GLU A 87 7.31 34.00 33.14
N GLU A 88 7.02 34.02 31.85
CA GLU A 88 7.88 33.54 30.80
C GLU A 88 9.06 34.49 30.54
N LYS A 89 10.28 34.20 31.03
CA LYS A 89 11.50 34.66 30.34
C LYS A 89 11.63 33.89 29.02
N LYS A 90 10.94 34.34 27.97
CA LYS A 90 11.04 33.81 26.60
C LYS A 90 12.46 34.00 26.06
N ARG A 91 13.28 32.96 26.06
CA ARG A 91 14.20 32.77 24.92
C ARG A 91 13.31 32.30 23.77
N SER A 92 12.84 33.25 22.95
CA SER A 92 12.00 32.93 21.79
C SER A 92 12.84 32.25 20.71
N ILE A 93 13.03 30.94 20.83
CA ILE A 93 13.45 30.15 19.67
C ILE A 93 12.25 30.18 18.72
N ASN A 94 12.36 30.99 17.67
CA ASN A 94 11.32 31.10 16.65
C ASN A 94 11.32 29.82 15.82
N LEU A 95 10.31 28.96 16.01
CA LEU A 95 10.15 27.70 15.28
C LEU A 95 8.87 27.78 14.42
N PRO A 96 8.87 28.54 13.31
CA PRO A 96 7.66 28.86 12.55
C PRO A 96 6.96 27.66 11.89
N ALA A 97 7.61 26.50 11.77
CA ALA A 97 6.97 25.29 11.27
C ALA A 97 6.00 24.70 12.31
N PHE A 98 6.22 25.01 13.59
CA PHE A 98 5.52 24.36 14.69
C PHE A 98 4.25 25.09 15.09
N SER A 99 3.18 24.32 15.17
CA SER A 99 1.91 24.78 15.70
C SER A 99 2.03 25.02 17.21
N ARG A 100 1.25 25.99 17.71
CA ARG A 100 1.25 26.34 19.14
C ARG A 100 0.70 25.21 20.01
N ASP A 101 -0.30 24.51 19.50
CA ASP A 101 -1.00 23.40 20.14
C ASP A 101 -1.68 22.53 19.06
N ILE A 102 -2.13 21.34 19.44
CA ILE A 102 -2.73 20.39 18.49
C ILE A 102 -4.01 20.92 17.82
N ASN A 103 -4.73 21.86 18.46
CA ASN A 103 -5.96 22.43 17.91
C ASN A 103 -5.66 23.48 16.83
N ALA A 104 -4.51 24.15 16.93
CA ALA A 104 -4.04 25.09 15.92
C ALA A 104 -3.67 24.44 14.57
N LEU A 105 -3.65 23.10 14.48
CA LEU A 105 -3.54 22.37 13.21
C LEU A 105 -4.79 22.52 12.32
N ASN A 106 -5.93 22.93 12.87
CA ASN A 106 -7.16 23.15 12.11
C ASN A 106 -7.17 24.53 11.46
N VAL A 107 -6.59 24.66 10.27
CA VAL A 107 -6.48 25.97 9.60
C VAL A 107 -7.77 26.35 8.85
N LYS A 108 -8.56 25.37 8.36
CA LYS A 108 -9.74 25.61 7.51
C LYS A 108 -11.05 25.88 8.26
N GLU A 109 -11.28 25.31 9.45
CA GLU A 109 -12.54 25.53 10.19
C GLU A 109 -12.54 26.81 11.04
N ASN A 110 -11.41 27.52 11.13
CA ASN A 110 -11.33 28.80 11.85
C ASN A 110 -12.10 29.95 11.15
N LEU A 111 -12.60 29.74 9.93
CA LEU A 111 -13.33 30.74 9.14
C LEU A 111 -14.86 30.62 9.18
N LYS A 112 -15.44 29.56 9.76
CA LYS A 112 -16.91 29.42 9.93
C LYS A 112 -17.31 29.75 11.38
N LYS A 113 -18.43 30.45 11.56
CA LYS A 113 -18.78 31.17 12.82
C LYS A 113 -19.53 30.34 13.87
N ASP A 114 -19.72 29.04 13.69
CA ASP A 114 -20.48 28.23 14.65
C ASP A 114 -19.58 27.56 15.69
N ALA A 115 -19.91 27.73 16.97
CA ALA A 115 -18.98 27.60 18.10
C ALA A 115 -18.85 26.18 18.71
N GLU A 116 -19.69 25.22 18.30
CA GLU A 116 -19.69 23.87 18.88
C GLU A 116 -18.96 22.81 18.03
N ASP A 117 -19.03 22.90 16.69
CA ASP A 117 -18.33 21.97 15.78
C ASP A 117 -16.82 22.24 15.64
N LYS A 118 -16.33 23.42 16.09
CA LYS A 118 -14.90 23.80 16.11
C LYS A 118 -13.99 22.93 16.98
N LYS A 119 -14.54 21.92 17.66
CA LYS A 119 -13.86 21.24 18.76
C LYS A 119 -13.31 19.87 18.38
N ARG A 120 -13.81 19.20 17.34
CA ARG A 120 -13.43 17.82 17.05
C ARG A 120 -13.22 17.60 15.55
N PHE A 121 -11.96 17.62 15.14
CA PHE A 121 -11.54 17.34 13.77
C PHE A 121 -10.52 16.20 13.76
N ARG A 122 -10.31 15.60 12.60
CA ARG A 122 -9.35 14.51 12.45
C ARG A 122 -7.96 15.06 12.12
N ILE A 123 -6.94 14.44 12.71
CA ILE A 123 -5.51 14.71 12.52
C ILE A 123 -4.79 13.42 12.18
N ALA A 124 -3.60 13.54 11.60
CA ALA A 124 -2.67 12.44 11.47
C ALA A 124 -1.64 12.51 12.59
N ILE A 125 -1.48 11.41 13.30
CA ILE A 125 -0.45 11.18 14.30
C ILE A 125 0.64 10.33 13.67
N LEU A 126 1.89 10.79 13.73
CA LEU A 126 3.04 10.10 13.17
C LEU A 126 4.03 9.78 14.27
N LYS A 127 4.45 8.52 14.32
CA LYS A 127 5.59 8.08 15.13
C LYS A 127 6.60 7.38 14.23
N ALA A 128 7.85 7.78 14.35
CA ALA A 128 8.95 7.22 13.59
C ALA A 128 10.08 6.78 14.50
N ASP A 129 10.77 5.71 14.11
CA ASP A 129 11.88 5.12 14.86
C ASP A 129 12.91 4.52 13.90
N LEU A 130 14.19 4.65 14.27
CA LEU A 130 15.31 4.15 13.47
C LEU A 130 15.48 2.62 13.56
N ASP A 131 15.45 1.98 12.39
CA ASP A 131 15.64 0.54 12.28
C ASP A 131 17.07 0.13 12.65
N LYS A 132 17.18 -0.82 13.60
CA LYS A 132 18.45 -1.49 13.98
C LYS A 132 19.55 -0.56 14.49
N MET A 133 19.24 0.64 14.97
CA MET A 133 20.22 1.57 15.55
C MET A 133 21.11 0.90 16.62
N GLY A 134 20.50 0.15 17.55
CA GLY A 134 21.25 -0.51 18.62
C GLY A 134 22.22 -1.59 18.13
N ALA A 135 21.94 -2.25 17.01
CA ALA A 135 22.86 -3.21 16.40
C ALA A 135 24.01 -2.49 15.67
N MET A 136 23.70 -1.39 14.98
CA MET A 136 24.72 -0.55 14.34
C MET A 136 25.73 -0.01 15.35
N PHE A 137 25.29 0.61 16.45
CA PHE A 137 26.23 1.12 17.46
C PHE A 137 27.05 0.03 18.16
N LYS A 138 26.57 -1.23 18.16
CA LYS A 138 27.36 -2.37 18.67
C LYS A 138 28.45 -2.81 17.69
N SER A 139 28.28 -2.59 16.39
CA SER A 139 29.27 -2.98 15.38
C SER A 139 30.39 -1.95 15.17
N ILE A 140 30.21 -0.71 15.63
CA ILE A 140 31.23 0.34 15.49
C ILE A 140 32.40 0.05 16.44
N GLN A 141 33.59 -0.15 15.88
CA GLN A 141 34.80 -0.44 16.64
C GLN A 141 35.66 0.81 16.91
N LYS A 142 35.45 1.88 16.14
CA LYS A 142 36.24 3.13 16.24
C LYS A 142 35.47 4.20 17.01
N TYR A 143 36.10 4.78 18.01
CA TYR A 143 35.50 5.84 18.83
C TYR A 143 35.09 7.07 18.00
N GLU A 144 35.94 7.53 17.09
CA GLU A 144 35.62 8.71 16.26
C GLU A 144 34.41 8.47 15.36
N GLU A 145 34.28 7.26 14.83
CA GLU A 145 33.12 6.86 14.03
C GLU A 145 31.83 6.85 14.87
N TYR A 146 31.92 6.29 16.09
CA TYR A 146 30.81 6.26 17.05
C TYR A 146 30.36 7.68 17.41
N LYS A 147 31.32 8.53 17.79
CA LYS A 147 31.10 9.92 18.20
C LYS A 147 30.45 10.72 17.08
N ASN A 148 30.98 10.61 15.86
CA ASN A 148 30.48 11.34 14.71
C ASN A 148 29.04 10.94 14.33
N ILE A 149 28.73 9.63 14.24
CA ILE A 149 27.35 9.19 13.97
C ILE A 149 26.41 9.65 15.08
N SER A 150 26.83 9.52 16.35
CA SER A 150 26.03 9.96 17.49
C SER A 150 25.74 11.47 17.45
N GLN A 151 26.72 12.28 17.07
CA GLN A 151 26.54 13.72 16.92
C GLN A 151 25.58 14.08 15.78
N ILE A 152 25.71 13.43 14.60
CA ILE A 152 24.80 13.64 13.47
C ILE A 152 23.36 13.32 13.88
N LEU A 153 23.14 12.19 14.55
CA LEU A 153 21.81 11.79 15.01
C LEU A 153 21.25 12.77 16.03
N ASN A 154 22.05 13.25 16.98
CA ASN A 154 21.63 14.24 17.96
C ASN A 154 21.20 15.56 17.28
N GLU A 155 21.95 16.01 16.27
CA GLU A 155 21.65 17.27 15.59
C GLU A 155 20.42 17.18 14.69
N GLU A 156 20.19 16.06 14.00
CA GLU A 156 19.06 15.90 13.09
C GLU A 156 17.80 15.34 13.74
N ILE A 157 17.93 14.49 14.77
CA ILE A 157 16.82 13.96 15.58
C ILE A 157 16.69 14.80 16.86
N SER A 158 16.51 16.10 16.63
CA SER A 158 16.27 17.12 17.65
C SER A 158 15.07 17.97 17.27
N LEU A 159 14.59 18.78 18.22
CA LEU A 159 13.53 19.73 17.95
C LEU A 159 13.90 20.69 16.80
N GLU A 160 15.16 21.15 16.76
CA GLU A 160 15.70 21.98 15.69
C GLU A 160 15.82 21.21 14.36
N GLY A 161 16.27 19.95 14.39
CA GLY A 161 16.36 19.10 13.21
C GLY A 161 14.99 18.83 12.58
N LEU A 162 14.01 18.46 13.41
CA LEU A 162 12.62 18.31 13.00
C LEU A 162 12.05 19.62 12.43
N HIS A 163 12.36 20.76 13.05
CA HIS A 163 11.93 22.06 12.56
C HIS A 163 12.52 22.38 11.18
N ARG A 164 13.83 22.18 10.99
CA ARG A 164 14.50 22.37 9.69
C ARG A 164 13.91 21.47 8.60
N ALA A 165 13.63 20.21 8.93
CA ALA A 165 13.00 19.27 8.00
C ALA A 165 11.56 19.67 7.66
N ALA A 166 10.79 20.11 8.66
CA ALA A 166 9.43 20.61 8.47
C ALA A 166 9.39 21.89 7.61
N LEU A 167 10.39 22.78 7.70
CA LEU A 167 10.49 23.93 6.79
C LEU A 167 10.77 23.52 5.35
N SER A 168 11.70 22.59 5.13
CA SER A 168 12.01 22.11 3.76
C SER A 168 10.86 21.35 3.10
N CYS A 169 9.96 20.77 3.91
CA CYS A 169 8.79 20.05 3.44
C CYS A 169 7.49 20.85 3.57
N ALA A 170 7.55 22.12 3.95
CA ALA A 170 6.35 22.89 4.29
C ALA A 170 5.39 22.96 3.08
N PRO A 171 4.08 22.79 3.31
CA PRO A 171 3.07 23.17 2.33
C PRO A 171 3.24 24.65 1.95
N GLU A 172 2.94 24.98 0.70
CA GLU A 172 3.19 26.32 0.13
C GLU A 172 2.55 27.42 1.00
N GLY A 173 3.38 28.33 1.52
CA GLY A 173 2.96 29.46 2.36
C GLY A 173 2.48 29.10 3.77
N LYS A 174 2.56 27.84 4.21
CA LYS A 174 2.01 27.39 5.50
C LYS A 174 3.04 27.46 6.63
N THR A 175 2.68 28.13 7.71
CA THR A 175 3.41 28.11 9.00
C THR A 175 2.56 27.42 10.07
N GLY A 176 3.18 26.91 11.12
CA GLY A 176 2.48 26.27 12.23
C GLY A 176 1.70 25.00 11.87
N TRP A 177 2.19 24.23 10.88
CA TRP A 177 1.46 23.10 10.30
C TRP A 177 1.79 21.74 10.93
N LEU A 178 2.82 21.68 11.79
CA LEU A 178 3.25 20.47 12.48
C LEU A 178 3.27 20.70 13.99
N PHE A 179 2.77 19.77 14.79
CA PHE A 179 2.83 19.85 16.25
C PHE A 179 3.74 18.75 16.82
N PRO A 180 4.92 19.09 17.37
CA PRO A 180 5.81 18.08 17.96
C PRO A 180 5.26 17.61 19.31
N LEU A 181 5.09 16.29 19.47
CA LEU A 181 4.67 15.68 20.73
C LEU A 181 5.88 15.21 21.55
N TYR A 182 6.85 14.58 20.89
CA TYR A 182 8.08 14.10 21.51
C TYR A 182 9.17 13.87 20.44
N ILE A 183 10.41 14.18 20.78
CA ILE A 183 11.58 13.83 19.97
C ILE A 183 12.78 13.62 20.89
N ALA A 184 13.35 12.42 20.88
CA ALA A 184 14.60 12.14 21.57
C ALA A 184 15.15 10.76 21.20
N GLY A 185 16.47 10.68 21.10
CA GLY A 185 17.16 9.45 20.72
C GLY A 185 16.84 9.08 19.27
N ASP A 186 16.19 7.93 19.09
CA ASP A 186 15.72 7.39 17.81
C ASP A 186 14.23 7.65 17.53
N ASP A 187 13.47 8.06 18.54
CA ASP A 187 12.03 8.24 18.49
C ASP A 187 11.64 9.67 18.05
N ILE A 188 10.77 9.77 17.06
CA ILE A 188 10.16 11.02 16.57
C ILE A 188 8.64 10.87 16.64
N PHE A 189 7.94 11.77 17.32
CA PHE A 189 6.49 11.72 17.52
C PHE A 189 5.86 13.10 17.34
N PHE A 190 4.95 13.23 16.38
CA PHE A 190 4.31 14.52 16.05
C PHE A 190 2.94 14.33 15.42
N ALA A 191 2.20 15.44 15.30
CA ALA A 191 0.90 15.50 14.67
C ALA A 191 0.88 16.53 13.53
N VAL A 192 0.07 16.26 12.51
CA VAL A 192 -0.20 17.19 11.40
C VAL A 192 -1.70 17.16 11.07
N ALA A 193 -2.19 18.18 10.37
CA ALA A 193 -3.52 18.09 9.75
C ALA A 193 -3.53 16.97 8.70
N ILE A 194 -4.68 16.34 8.45
CA ILE A 194 -4.74 15.22 7.48
C ILE A 194 -4.34 15.66 6.07
N GLU A 195 -4.74 16.86 5.65
CA GLU A 195 -4.32 17.44 4.37
C GLU A 195 -2.80 17.53 4.23
N ASP A 196 -2.09 17.63 5.35
CA ASP A 196 -0.62 17.69 5.40
C ASP A 196 0.04 16.33 5.65
N LEU A 197 -0.73 15.22 5.72
CA LEU A 197 -0.22 13.90 6.08
C LEU A 197 1.00 13.49 5.25
N ILE A 198 0.94 13.69 3.94
CA ILE A 198 2.03 13.34 3.02
C ILE A 198 3.27 14.17 3.29
N TYR A 199 3.10 15.46 3.58
CA TYR A 199 4.20 16.33 3.97
C TYR A 199 4.80 15.90 5.31
N GLY A 200 3.97 15.47 6.28
CA GLY A 200 4.43 14.87 7.53
C GLY A 200 5.30 13.62 7.30
N ILE A 201 4.88 12.71 6.43
CA ILE A 201 5.69 11.53 6.05
C ILE A 201 7.01 11.98 5.37
N ASN A 202 6.96 13.00 4.51
CA ASN A 202 8.15 13.54 3.84
C ASN A 202 9.15 14.17 4.84
N VAL A 203 8.70 14.69 5.98
CA VAL A 203 9.61 15.19 7.04
C VAL A 203 10.50 14.06 7.55
N CYS A 204 9.95 12.88 7.82
CA CYS A 204 10.74 11.71 8.21
C CYS A 204 11.73 11.29 7.11
N ARG A 205 11.30 11.32 5.84
CA ARG A 205 12.17 11.06 4.69
C ARG A 205 13.34 12.05 4.64
N GLU A 206 13.06 13.35 4.82
CA GLU A 206 14.06 14.40 4.74
C GLU A 206 15.07 14.33 5.88
N ILE A 207 14.62 14.01 7.10
CA ILE A 207 15.51 13.72 8.23
C ILE A 207 16.46 12.57 7.87
N MET A 208 15.93 11.47 7.35
CA MET A 208 16.78 10.32 7.00
C MET A 208 17.74 10.59 5.85
N LYS A 209 17.30 11.38 4.86
CA LYS A 209 18.17 11.82 3.78
C LYS A 209 19.34 12.62 4.34
N LYS A 210 19.08 13.64 5.16
CA LYS A 210 20.14 14.46 5.78
C LYS A 210 21.08 13.64 6.66
N VAL A 211 20.55 12.72 7.47
CA VAL A 211 21.36 11.83 8.31
C VAL A 211 22.30 10.98 7.45
N ASN A 212 21.76 10.28 6.44
CA ASN A 212 22.58 9.41 5.58
C ASN A 212 23.58 10.21 4.74
N ASP A 213 23.18 11.35 4.17
CA ASP A 213 24.08 12.23 3.40
C ASP A 213 25.26 12.73 4.26
N ARG A 214 25.01 13.05 5.53
CA ARG A 214 26.06 13.49 6.47
C ARG A 214 26.98 12.35 6.90
N ILE A 215 26.43 11.15 7.12
CA ILE A 215 27.21 9.95 7.44
C ILE A 215 28.12 9.61 6.25
N GLU A 216 27.61 9.60 5.02
CA GLU A 216 28.38 9.33 3.81
C GLU A 216 29.51 10.35 3.60
N LYS A 217 29.22 11.64 3.78
CA LYS A 217 30.25 12.72 3.69
C LYS A 217 31.35 12.60 4.73
N SER A 218 31.10 11.92 5.84
CA SER A 218 32.13 11.63 6.85
C SER A 218 33.01 10.42 6.52
N GLY A 219 32.84 9.82 5.34
CA GLY A 219 33.58 8.65 4.89
C GLY A 219 33.04 7.32 5.44
N ASN A 220 31.86 7.33 6.05
CA ASN A 220 31.23 6.14 6.59
C ASN A 220 30.19 5.57 5.61
N THR A 221 30.22 4.26 5.38
CA THR A 221 29.31 3.56 4.47
C THR A 221 28.01 3.08 5.14
N THR A 222 27.85 3.37 6.43
CA THR A 222 26.68 2.98 7.21
C THR A 222 25.44 3.71 6.69
N LYS A 223 24.43 2.93 6.29
CA LYS A 223 23.12 3.45 5.87
C LYS A 223 22.08 3.14 6.94
N LEU A 224 21.39 4.18 7.39
CA LEU A 224 20.30 4.10 8.35
C LEU A 224 18.94 4.14 7.64
N PHE A 225 17.96 3.51 8.27
CA PHE A 225 16.59 3.47 7.79
C PHE A 225 15.62 3.82 8.92
N ILE A 226 14.43 4.28 8.57
CA ILE A 226 13.39 4.64 9.51
C ILE A 226 12.10 3.88 9.20
N SER A 227 11.42 3.44 10.25
CA SER A 227 10.05 2.93 10.19
C SER A 227 9.11 4.00 10.72
N VAL A 228 8.00 4.25 10.02
CA VAL A 228 7.00 5.26 10.37
C VAL A 228 5.64 4.57 10.53
N GLY A 229 5.03 4.73 11.69
CA GLY A 229 3.62 4.44 11.93
C GLY A 229 2.78 5.71 11.77
N VAL A 230 1.63 5.59 11.11
CA VAL A 230 0.69 6.68 10.89
C VAL A 230 -0.70 6.26 11.32
N GLU A 231 -1.29 7.03 12.22
CA GLU A 231 -2.67 6.83 12.68
C GLU A 231 -3.52 8.08 12.42
N ILE A 232 -4.76 7.89 11.97
CA ILE A 232 -5.71 8.98 11.74
C ILE A 232 -6.77 8.96 12.84
N THR A 233 -6.85 10.03 13.61
CA THR A 233 -7.71 10.07 14.80
C THR A 233 -8.18 11.49 15.10
N PHE A 234 -8.94 11.70 16.17
CA PHE A 234 -9.46 13.00 16.55
C PHE A 234 -8.47 13.78 17.42
N ASN A 235 -8.39 15.10 17.22
CA ASN A 235 -7.51 16.05 17.95
C ASN A 235 -7.72 16.14 19.48
N LYS A 236 -8.79 15.52 20.03
CA LYS A 236 -9.13 15.54 21.46
C LYS A 236 -9.01 14.19 22.16
N GLN A 237 -8.36 13.21 21.55
CA GLN A 237 -8.07 11.98 22.29
C GLN A 237 -6.96 12.24 23.31
N PRO A 238 -7.01 11.59 24.48
CA PRO A 238 -5.86 11.51 25.38
C PRO A 238 -4.57 11.12 24.64
N VAL A 239 -3.45 11.78 24.98
CA VAL A 239 -2.14 11.53 24.35
C VAL A 239 -1.72 10.06 24.44
N ARG A 240 -2.10 9.36 25.52
CA ARG A 240 -1.87 7.92 25.66
C ARG A 240 -2.47 7.12 24.50
N TYR A 241 -3.68 7.47 24.05
CA TYR A 241 -4.30 6.77 22.94
C TYR A 241 -3.60 7.09 21.62
N TYR A 242 -3.14 8.33 21.40
CA TYR A 242 -2.29 8.63 20.24
C TYR A 242 -1.08 7.72 20.18
N MET A 243 -0.40 7.57 21.32
CA MET A 243 0.77 6.72 21.43
C MET A 243 0.43 5.24 21.19
N GLU A 244 -0.58 4.69 21.87
CA GLU A 244 -0.96 3.27 21.73
C GLU A 244 -1.35 2.92 20.28
N MET A 245 -2.17 3.76 19.64
CA MET A 245 -2.64 3.48 18.28
C MET A 245 -1.50 3.60 17.24
N VAL A 246 -0.71 4.68 17.30
CA VAL A 246 0.40 4.87 16.33
C VAL A 246 1.52 3.84 16.54
N GLU A 247 1.74 3.40 17.78
CA GLU A 247 2.73 2.36 18.11
C GLU A 247 2.36 1.01 17.47
N ALA A 248 1.06 0.68 17.37
CA ALA A 248 0.63 -0.52 16.67
C ALA A 248 1.01 -0.47 15.18
N GLN A 249 0.83 0.68 14.53
CA GLN A 249 1.26 0.90 13.14
C GLN A 249 2.78 0.85 13.01
N LEU A 250 3.53 1.45 13.94
CA LEU A 250 4.99 1.41 13.92
C LEU A 250 5.53 -0.02 14.09
N LYS A 251 4.94 -0.81 14.98
CA LYS A 251 5.26 -2.24 15.13
C LYS A 251 4.96 -3.02 13.87
N ASN A 252 3.83 -2.75 13.23
CA ASN A 252 3.51 -3.35 11.93
C ASN A 252 4.58 -2.99 10.88
N ALA A 253 4.98 -1.72 10.76
CA ALA A 253 6.08 -1.30 9.88
C ALA A 253 7.37 -2.09 10.16
N LYS A 254 7.81 -2.14 11.43
CA LYS A 254 9.05 -2.82 11.83
C LYS A 254 9.02 -4.33 11.60
N SER A 255 7.86 -4.96 11.73
CA SER A 255 7.69 -6.41 11.53
C SER A 255 7.96 -6.86 10.09
N GLN A 256 7.80 -5.96 9.12
CA GLN A 256 7.96 -6.27 7.72
C GLN A 256 9.44 -6.27 7.31
N LYS A 257 9.86 -7.35 6.63
CA LYS A 257 11.21 -7.50 6.11
C LYS A 257 11.33 -6.78 4.77
N VAL A 258 12.39 -5.98 4.60
CA VAL A 258 12.71 -5.36 3.31
C VAL A 258 13.12 -6.46 2.34
N PRO A 259 12.50 -6.55 1.15
CA PRO A 259 12.93 -7.48 0.12
C PRO A 259 14.38 -7.21 -0.30
N GLU A 260 15.21 -8.25 -0.36
CA GLU A 260 16.64 -8.13 -0.63
C GLU A 260 16.93 -7.40 -1.96
N ALA A 261 16.19 -7.74 -3.01
CA ALA A 261 16.30 -7.09 -4.33
C ALA A 261 15.94 -5.59 -4.34
N LEU A 262 15.23 -5.09 -3.31
CA LEU A 262 14.88 -3.67 -3.17
C LEU A 262 15.71 -2.96 -2.10
N ASN A 263 16.48 -3.69 -1.30
CA ASN A 263 17.20 -3.15 -0.13
C ASN A 263 18.19 -2.03 -0.52
N GLU A 264 18.82 -2.15 -1.69
CA GLU A 264 19.71 -1.13 -2.24
C GLU A 264 19.00 0.23 -2.36
N PHE A 265 17.77 0.23 -2.89
CA PHE A 265 16.96 1.43 -3.19
C PHE A 265 16.09 1.89 -2.02
N PHE A 266 16.01 1.10 -0.96
CA PHE A 266 15.12 1.30 0.16
C PHE A 266 15.50 2.56 0.97
N THR A 267 14.47 3.24 1.49
CA THR A 267 14.60 4.47 2.28
C THR A 267 13.86 4.37 3.61
N MET A 268 12.57 4.02 3.59
CA MET A 268 11.73 3.96 4.79
C MET A 268 10.55 3.01 4.66
N LYS A 269 10.07 2.48 5.79
CA LYS A 269 8.78 1.76 5.88
C LYS A 269 7.71 2.70 6.42
N ILE A 270 6.50 2.60 5.88
CA ILE A 270 5.36 3.43 6.27
C ILE A 270 4.18 2.49 6.52
N SER A 271 3.66 2.43 7.73
CA SER A 271 2.43 1.69 8.01
C SER A 271 1.28 2.65 8.27
N ILE A 272 0.20 2.48 7.52
CA ILE A 272 -1.04 3.23 7.64
C ILE A 272 -2.22 2.31 7.33
N GLY A 273 -3.26 2.32 8.16
CA GLY A 273 -4.44 1.48 7.96
C GLY A 273 -4.11 -0.01 7.93
N ASN A 274 -3.12 -0.43 8.73
CA ASN A 274 -2.56 -1.80 8.79
C ASN A 274 -1.86 -2.29 7.51
N LEU A 275 -1.69 -1.43 6.49
CA LEU A 275 -0.89 -1.74 5.30
C LEU A 275 0.48 -1.07 5.40
N THR A 276 1.53 -1.88 5.24
CA THR A 276 2.91 -1.39 5.25
C THR A 276 3.42 -1.19 3.82
N PHE A 277 3.76 0.06 3.51
CA PHE A 277 4.37 0.48 2.27
C PHE A 277 5.89 0.61 2.41
N PHE A 278 6.58 0.31 1.33
CA PHE A 278 8.02 0.50 1.21
C PHE A 278 8.29 1.72 0.33
N ASP A 279 9.01 2.67 0.89
CA ASP A 279 9.49 3.84 0.16
C ASP A 279 10.88 3.54 -0.41
N ILE A 280 11.00 3.72 -1.71
CA ILE A 280 12.21 3.43 -2.47
C ILE A 280 12.54 4.62 -3.36
N ASN A 281 13.83 4.84 -3.60
CA ASN A 281 14.27 5.77 -4.63
C ASN A 281 13.99 5.16 -6.02
N TYR A 282 12.77 5.40 -6.52
CA TYR A 282 12.26 4.76 -7.73
C TYR A 282 13.01 5.22 -8.99
N GLU A 283 13.38 6.49 -9.07
CA GLU A 283 14.12 7.02 -10.22
C GLU A 283 15.52 6.39 -10.31
N TRP A 284 16.25 6.35 -9.20
CA TRP A 284 17.55 5.69 -9.17
C TRP A 284 17.44 4.19 -9.48
N MET A 285 16.43 3.49 -8.95
CA MET A 285 16.17 2.09 -9.30
C MET A 285 15.92 1.92 -10.81
N LYS A 286 15.14 2.82 -11.42
CA LYS A 286 14.83 2.80 -12.86
C LYS A 286 16.09 3.02 -13.70
N GLU A 287 16.98 3.91 -13.27
CA GLU A 287 18.29 4.13 -13.89
C GLU A 287 19.18 2.88 -13.78
N GLN A 288 19.35 2.32 -12.58
CA GLN A 288 20.14 1.10 -12.38
C GLN A 288 19.60 -0.07 -13.21
N LYS A 289 18.28 -0.24 -13.27
CA LYS A 289 17.63 -1.27 -14.07
C LYS A 289 17.87 -1.13 -15.58
N LYS A 290 18.12 0.09 -16.10
CA LYS A 290 18.52 0.32 -17.50
C LYS A 290 19.96 -0.09 -17.75
N LEU A 291 20.83 0.03 -16.75
CA LEU A 291 22.24 -0.38 -16.83
C LEU A 291 22.40 -1.91 -16.80
N ILE A 292 21.46 -2.63 -16.18
CA ILE A 292 21.44 -4.10 -16.15
C ILE A 292 21.09 -4.66 -17.55
N LYS A 293 22.13 -4.90 -18.35
CA LYS A 293 22.04 -5.47 -19.70
C LYS A 293 22.21 -6.99 -19.68
N CYS A 294 21.42 -7.68 -20.51
CA CYS A 294 21.54 -9.12 -20.67
C CYS A 294 22.88 -9.48 -21.34
N ILE A 295 23.67 -10.33 -20.67
CA ILE A 295 24.96 -10.83 -21.18
C ILE A 295 24.78 -11.55 -22.54
N ARG A 296 23.68 -12.30 -22.68
CA ARG A 296 23.32 -13.06 -23.90
C ARG A 296 22.51 -12.24 -24.93
N ARG A 297 22.72 -10.92 -25.00
CA ARG A 297 22.11 -10.02 -26.00
C ARG A 297 20.57 -10.11 -26.14
N GLY A 298 19.85 -10.30 -25.03
CA GLY A 298 18.39 -10.22 -25.01
C GLY A 298 17.64 -11.45 -25.55
N GLN A 299 18.29 -12.63 -25.62
CA GLN A 299 17.59 -13.88 -25.89
C GLN A 299 16.38 -14.05 -24.96
N ARG A 300 15.21 -14.35 -25.54
CA ARG A 300 13.96 -14.54 -24.80
C ARG A 300 14.12 -15.73 -23.84
N GLY A 301 13.79 -15.53 -22.56
CA GLY A 301 13.96 -16.57 -21.53
C GLY A 301 15.39 -16.72 -20.98
N CYS A 302 16.30 -15.79 -21.28
CA CYS A 302 17.66 -15.82 -20.73
C CYS A 302 17.66 -15.76 -19.19
N GLN A 303 18.37 -16.70 -18.54
CA GLN A 303 18.50 -16.79 -17.09
C GLN A 303 19.87 -16.36 -16.57
N CYS A 304 20.60 -15.52 -17.29
CA CYS A 304 21.84 -14.96 -16.75
C CYS A 304 21.58 -14.12 -15.50
N GLU A 305 22.60 -13.91 -14.69
CA GLU A 305 22.52 -13.18 -13.42
C GLU A 305 21.82 -11.82 -13.55
N ASN A 306 22.16 -11.04 -14.57
CA ASN A 306 21.53 -9.75 -14.86
C ASN A 306 20.02 -9.87 -15.15
N CYS A 307 19.60 -10.88 -15.90
CA CYS A 307 18.19 -11.14 -16.15
C CYS A 307 17.46 -11.61 -14.88
N ARG A 308 18.12 -12.41 -14.04
CA ARG A 308 17.58 -12.84 -12.74
C ARG A 308 17.38 -11.66 -11.80
N LYS A 309 18.40 -10.82 -11.60
CA LYS A 309 18.32 -9.59 -10.78
C LYS A 309 17.20 -8.67 -11.26
N ARG A 310 17.10 -8.44 -12.58
CA ARG A 310 16.02 -7.63 -13.17
C ARG A 310 14.64 -8.25 -12.98
N SER A 311 14.51 -9.56 -13.10
CA SER A 311 13.25 -10.29 -12.87
C SER A 311 12.83 -10.21 -11.41
N GLU A 312 13.77 -10.37 -10.49
CA GLU A 312 13.53 -10.30 -9.06
C GLU A 312 13.09 -8.91 -8.62
N ILE A 313 13.74 -7.85 -9.12
CA ILE A 313 13.29 -6.46 -8.89
C ILE A 313 11.83 -6.30 -9.38
N ASN A 314 11.52 -6.75 -10.59
CA ASN A 314 10.15 -6.67 -11.12
C ASN A 314 9.14 -7.46 -10.28
N GLN A 315 9.56 -8.60 -9.74
CA GLN A 315 8.74 -9.44 -8.89
C GLN A 315 8.42 -8.71 -7.59
N GLN A 316 9.43 -8.17 -6.93
CA GLN A 316 9.26 -7.45 -5.67
C GLN A 316 8.45 -6.16 -5.84
N LEU A 317 8.62 -5.43 -6.96
CA LEU A 317 7.81 -4.23 -7.26
C LEU A 317 6.31 -4.54 -7.43
N GLN A 318 5.93 -5.75 -7.87
CA GLN A 318 4.53 -6.18 -7.97
C GLN A 318 4.02 -6.66 -6.60
N ASN A 319 4.81 -7.50 -5.93
CA ASN A 319 4.39 -8.21 -4.72
C ASN A 319 4.43 -7.34 -3.47
N THR A 320 5.21 -6.26 -3.48
CA THR A 320 5.39 -5.37 -2.34
C THR A 320 4.58 -4.09 -2.53
N PRO A 321 3.84 -3.61 -1.52
CA PRO A 321 3.20 -2.30 -1.56
C PRO A 321 4.26 -1.20 -1.63
N ILE A 322 4.37 -0.50 -2.75
CA ILE A 322 5.32 0.60 -2.94
C ILE A 322 4.61 1.94 -2.71
N TRP A 323 5.18 2.78 -1.86
CA TRP A 323 4.58 4.06 -1.46
C TRP A 323 4.32 4.99 -2.65
N ASN A 324 5.29 5.14 -3.55
CA ASN A 324 5.14 6.00 -4.74
C ASN A 324 4.04 5.52 -5.70
N PHE A 325 3.79 4.21 -5.78
CA PHE A 325 2.70 3.69 -6.60
C PHE A 325 1.34 4.04 -5.97
N PHE A 326 1.21 3.84 -4.66
CA PHE A 326 0.02 4.24 -3.93
C PHE A 326 -0.27 5.74 -4.06
N LEU A 327 0.74 6.60 -3.89
CA LEU A 327 0.58 8.05 -4.10
C LEU A 327 0.12 8.40 -5.53
N SER A 328 0.65 7.72 -6.53
CA SER A 328 0.23 7.91 -7.93
C SER A 328 -1.23 7.50 -8.16
N ASP A 329 -1.70 6.49 -7.43
CA ASP A 329 -3.09 6.01 -7.51
C ASP A 329 -4.05 6.94 -6.75
N VAL A 330 -3.63 7.47 -5.61
CA VAL A 330 -4.39 8.50 -4.88
C VAL A 330 -4.46 9.79 -5.69
N ARG A 331 -3.38 10.26 -6.33
CA ARG A 331 -3.42 11.45 -7.20
C ARG A 331 -4.40 11.28 -8.35
N LEU A 332 -4.43 10.10 -8.98
CA LEU A 332 -5.43 9.77 -10.00
C LEU A 332 -6.85 9.88 -9.44
N LEU A 333 -7.12 9.29 -8.27
CA LEU A 333 -8.43 9.39 -7.62
C LEU A 333 -8.81 10.84 -7.31
N ASN A 334 -7.89 11.62 -6.76
CA ASN A 334 -8.11 13.03 -6.46
C ASN A 334 -8.37 13.86 -7.71
N TYR A 335 -7.66 13.58 -8.81
CA TYR A 335 -7.92 14.20 -10.09
C TYR A 335 -9.32 13.83 -10.60
N ILE A 336 -9.69 12.54 -10.60
CA ILE A 336 -11.04 12.08 -10.95
C ILE A 336 -12.11 12.83 -10.13
N ARG A 337 -11.86 13.03 -8.83
CA ARG A 337 -12.78 13.73 -7.92
C ARG A 337 -12.71 15.26 -7.99
N SER A 338 -11.77 15.83 -8.72
CA SER A 338 -11.65 17.28 -8.91
C SER A 338 -12.66 17.78 -9.93
N GLU A 339 -13.02 19.07 -9.84
CA GLU A 339 -13.89 19.73 -10.83
C GLU A 339 -13.28 19.68 -12.25
N ASN A 340 -11.96 19.75 -12.34
CA ASN A 340 -11.21 19.78 -13.61
C ASN A 340 -11.31 18.49 -14.44
N SER A 341 -11.69 17.36 -13.84
CA SER A 341 -11.85 16.11 -14.61
C SER A 341 -13.14 16.10 -15.43
N GLY A 342 -14.22 16.68 -14.89
CA GLY A 342 -15.59 16.48 -15.37
C GLY A 342 -16.16 15.09 -15.08
N CYS A 343 -15.44 14.25 -14.32
CA CYS A 343 -15.79 12.83 -14.11
C CYS A 343 -16.20 12.49 -12.67
N SER A 344 -16.23 13.47 -11.76
CA SER A 344 -16.50 13.24 -10.33
C SER A 344 -17.87 12.60 -10.09
N GLU A 345 -18.87 12.90 -10.91
CA GLU A 345 -20.20 12.29 -10.80
C GLU A 345 -20.30 10.87 -11.36
N LEU A 346 -19.30 10.42 -12.12
CA LEU A 346 -19.31 9.10 -12.76
C LEU A 346 -18.36 8.13 -12.05
N LEU A 347 -17.18 8.61 -11.67
CA LEU A 347 -16.06 7.76 -11.26
C LEU A 347 -15.56 8.09 -9.84
N GLY A 348 -14.98 7.07 -9.22
CA GLY A 348 -14.25 7.21 -7.96
C GLY A 348 -15.10 7.66 -6.77
N LYS A 349 -16.42 7.50 -6.81
CA LYS A 349 -17.33 7.87 -5.71
C LYS A 349 -17.07 7.03 -4.45
N PRO A 350 -17.30 7.56 -3.24
CA PRO A 350 -17.15 6.78 -2.01
C PRO A 350 -17.98 5.49 -2.02
N ASN A 351 -19.20 5.56 -2.56
CA ASN A 351 -20.11 4.41 -2.65
C ASN A 351 -19.49 3.24 -3.44
N PHE A 352 -18.72 3.52 -4.49
CA PHE A 352 -18.05 2.48 -5.28
C PHE A 352 -17.11 1.64 -4.42
N PHE A 353 -16.28 2.29 -3.59
CA PHE A 353 -15.36 1.57 -2.70
C PHE A 353 -16.09 0.92 -1.52
N TYR A 354 -17.15 1.56 -1.01
CA TYR A 354 -17.94 1.05 0.10
C TYR A 354 -18.67 -0.24 -0.28
N THR A 355 -19.44 -0.24 -1.38
CA THR A 355 -20.18 -1.43 -1.84
C THR A 355 -19.22 -2.58 -2.18
N LEU A 356 -18.08 -2.29 -2.84
CA LEU A 356 -17.08 -3.33 -3.09
C LEU A 356 -16.51 -3.91 -1.78
N LEU A 357 -16.24 -3.06 -0.78
CA LEU A 357 -15.77 -3.52 0.53
C LEU A 357 -16.83 -4.31 1.31
N GLU A 358 -18.10 -3.95 1.17
CA GLU A 358 -19.23 -4.63 1.79
C GLU A 358 -19.38 -6.03 1.19
N ASP A 359 -19.45 -6.13 -0.14
CA ASP A 359 -19.56 -7.37 -0.90
C ASP A 359 -18.46 -8.38 -0.58
N ILE A 360 -17.19 -7.96 -0.63
CA ILE A 360 -16.07 -8.91 -0.46
C ILE A 360 -15.86 -9.32 1.00
N LYS A 361 -16.53 -8.66 1.95
CA LYS A 361 -16.45 -8.94 3.38
C LYS A 361 -17.70 -9.63 3.94
N ASP A 362 -18.71 -9.86 3.10
CA ASP A 362 -19.85 -10.70 3.46
C ASP A 362 -19.36 -12.07 3.94
N ILE A 363 -19.95 -12.63 5.00
CA ILE A 363 -19.41 -13.78 5.74
C ILE A 363 -19.06 -14.97 4.84
N ASP A 364 -19.85 -15.21 3.79
CA ASP A 364 -19.70 -16.37 2.92
C ASP A 364 -18.73 -16.15 1.74
N VAL A 365 -18.28 -14.91 1.52
CA VAL A 365 -17.49 -14.53 0.33
C VAL A 365 -15.98 -14.73 0.53
N PRO A 366 -15.33 -14.29 1.63
CA PRO A 366 -13.89 -14.45 1.83
C PRO A 366 -13.41 -15.91 1.81
N CYS A 367 -14.25 -16.88 2.17
CA CYS A 367 -13.86 -18.28 2.23
C CYS A 367 -13.87 -18.98 0.87
N ASP A 368 -14.60 -18.43 -0.12
CA ASP A 368 -14.75 -19.00 -1.45
C ASP A 368 -14.04 -18.12 -2.50
N HIS A 369 -13.02 -18.67 -3.15
CA HIS A 369 -12.26 -17.95 -4.16
C HIS A 369 -13.07 -17.57 -5.40
N VAL A 370 -14.06 -18.38 -5.77
CA VAL A 370 -14.92 -18.17 -6.94
C VAL A 370 -15.89 -17.02 -6.65
N LYS A 371 -16.61 -17.09 -5.53
CA LYS A 371 -17.49 -16.00 -5.07
C LYS A 371 -16.74 -14.69 -4.95
N TYR A 372 -15.61 -14.71 -4.24
CA TYR A 372 -14.77 -13.54 -4.04
C TYR A 372 -14.37 -12.89 -5.38
N MET A 373 -13.91 -13.69 -6.34
CA MET A 373 -13.52 -13.16 -7.64
C MET A 373 -14.71 -12.64 -8.44
N ASN A 374 -15.86 -13.32 -8.40
CA ASN A 374 -17.07 -12.87 -9.07
C ASN A 374 -17.49 -11.47 -8.56
N HIS A 375 -17.57 -11.28 -7.24
CA HIS A 375 -17.91 -9.97 -6.64
C HIS A 375 -16.92 -8.86 -7.06
N VAL A 376 -15.62 -9.16 -7.04
CA VAL A 376 -14.59 -8.22 -7.49
C VAL A 376 -14.76 -7.87 -8.97
N LEU A 377 -14.98 -8.85 -9.84
CA LEU A 377 -15.06 -8.62 -11.28
C LEU A 377 -16.37 -7.94 -11.70
N TYR A 378 -17.49 -8.22 -11.04
CA TYR A 378 -18.71 -7.44 -11.27
C TYR A 378 -18.50 -5.96 -10.95
N HIS A 379 -17.84 -5.66 -9.84
CA HIS A 379 -17.56 -4.29 -9.42
C HIS A 379 -16.51 -3.59 -10.29
N LEU A 380 -15.50 -4.31 -10.77
CA LEU A 380 -14.42 -3.74 -11.58
C LEU A 380 -14.67 -3.81 -13.09
N MET A 381 -15.82 -4.35 -13.52
CA MET A 381 -16.25 -4.32 -14.90
C MET A 381 -16.46 -2.87 -15.35
N PRO A 382 -15.74 -2.37 -16.38
CA PRO A 382 -15.85 -0.98 -16.78
C PRO A 382 -17.21 -0.67 -17.41
N ASN A 383 -17.92 0.31 -16.89
CA ASN A 383 -19.24 0.73 -17.37
C ASN A 383 -19.14 1.69 -18.56
N HIS A 384 -18.06 2.48 -18.64
CA HIS A 384 -17.84 3.50 -19.66
C HIS A 384 -16.90 3.01 -20.77
N PHE A 385 -16.76 1.70 -20.93
CA PHE A 385 -15.85 1.12 -21.91
C PHE A 385 -16.22 1.47 -23.36
N GLU A 386 -17.52 1.61 -23.64
CA GLU A 386 -18.04 1.90 -24.98
C GLU A 386 -18.45 3.36 -25.16
N ASP A 387 -18.25 4.18 -24.13
CA ASP A 387 -18.58 5.59 -24.17
C ASP A 387 -17.75 6.32 -25.22
N SER A 388 -18.40 7.28 -25.88
CA SER A 388 -17.75 8.19 -26.84
C SER A 388 -16.72 9.10 -26.15
N ASP A 389 -16.93 9.40 -24.87
CA ASP A 389 -15.97 10.15 -24.05
C ASP A 389 -14.76 9.29 -23.68
N GLN A 390 -13.68 9.49 -24.44
CA GLN A 390 -12.40 8.81 -24.19
C GLN A 390 -11.79 9.15 -22.84
N ARG A 391 -12.09 10.31 -22.25
CA ARG A 391 -11.52 10.72 -20.96
C ARG A 391 -12.06 9.86 -19.84
N VAL A 392 -13.39 9.78 -19.72
CA VAL A 392 -14.07 8.95 -18.70
C VAL A 392 -13.60 7.50 -18.83
N ARG A 393 -13.62 6.96 -20.06
CA ARG A 393 -13.14 5.61 -20.35
C ARG A 393 -11.72 5.37 -19.87
N LYS A 394 -10.76 6.21 -20.27
CA LYS A 394 -9.33 6.04 -19.90
C LYS A 394 -9.11 6.13 -18.40
N LEU A 395 -9.80 7.03 -17.70
CA LEU A 395 -9.71 7.21 -16.25
C LEU A 395 -10.29 6.00 -15.49
N GLU A 396 -11.45 5.48 -15.92
CA GLU A 396 -12.05 4.27 -15.35
C GLU A 396 -11.11 3.07 -15.50
N LEU A 397 -10.55 2.86 -16.70
CA LEU A 397 -9.62 1.77 -16.97
C LEU A 397 -8.34 1.88 -16.13
N LEU A 398 -7.79 3.09 -15.96
CA LEU A 398 -6.65 3.32 -15.07
C LEU A 398 -7.01 2.95 -13.63
N LEU A 399 -8.12 3.48 -13.10
CA LEU A 399 -8.56 3.22 -11.73
C LEU A 399 -8.77 1.73 -11.49
N ASN A 400 -9.61 1.07 -12.30
CA ASN A 400 -9.95 -0.34 -12.11
C ASN A 400 -8.72 -1.25 -12.28
N SER A 401 -7.82 -0.92 -13.21
CA SER A 401 -6.57 -1.67 -13.37
C SER A 401 -5.63 -1.54 -12.16
N ASN A 402 -5.53 -0.36 -11.53
CA ASN A 402 -4.71 -0.16 -10.34
C ASN A 402 -5.28 -0.90 -9.13
N LEU A 403 -6.61 -0.96 -9.01
CA LEU A 403 -7.31 -1.70 -7.96
C LEU A 403 -7.11 -3.21 -8.11
N ILE A 404 -7.45 -3.78 -9.27
CA ILE A 404 -7.34 -5.23 -9.46
C ILE A 404 -5.89 -5.71 -9.34
N ARG A 405 -4.90 -4.86 -9.68
CA ARG A 405 -3.47 -5.18 -9.57
C ARG A 405 -3.04 -5.57 -8.17
N GLN A 406 -3.76 -5.14 -7.12
CA GLN A 406 -3.45 -5.55 -5.75
C GLN A 406 -3.70 -7.05 -5.50
N LEU A 407 -4.53 -7.70 -6.32
CA LEU A 407 -4.82 -9.14 -6.25
C LEU A 407 -3.81 -10.00 -7.04
N TYR A 408 -2.83 -9.37 -7.69
CA TYR A 408 -1.84 -10.07 -8.49
C TYR A 408 -0.54 -10.29 -7.73
N ARG A 409 -0.01 -11.50 -7.84
CA ARG A 409 1.37 -11.83 -7.49
C ARG A 409 2.16 -12.20 -8.72
N LYS A 410 3.44 -11.87 -8.68
CA LYS A 410 4.45 -12.24 -9.65
C LYS A 410 5.38 -13.28 -9.04
N ASP A 411 5.69 -14.30 -9.82
CA ASP A 411 6.66 -15.35 -9.51
C ASP A 411 7.49 -15.68 -10.75
N ARG A 412 8.18 -16.82 -10.73
CA ARG A 412 9.02 -17.29 -11.84
C ARG A 412 8.20 -17.67 -13.07
N ASP A 413 6.97 -18.13 -12.88
CA ASP A 413 6.10 -18.65 -13.94
C ASP A 413 5.30 -17.53 -14.61
N GLY A 414 5.10 -16.42 -13.91
CA GLY A 414 4.54 -15.22 -14.49
C GLY A 414 3.89 -14.32 -13.46
N THR A 415 2.87 -13.59 -13.89
CA THR A 415 2.03 -12.78 -13.01
C THR A 415 0.65 -13.40 -13.04
N ARG A 416 0.04 -13.66 -11.89
CA ARG A 416 -1.26 -14.32 -11.76
C ARG A 416 -2.04 -13.75 -10.59
N ILE A 417 -3.36 -13.92 -10.65
CA ILE A 417 -4.24 -13.61 -9.52
C ILE A 417 -3.96 -14.65 -8.43
N ASP A 418 -3.69 -14.20 -7.21
CA ASP A 418 -3.47 -15.05 -6.04
C ASP A 418 -4.37 -14.57 -4.90
N LEU A 419 -5.41 -15.35 -4.59
CA LEU A 419 -6.44 -15.01 -3.61
C LEU A 419 -6.14 -15.55 -2.20
N CYS A 420 -4.86 -15.75 -1.84
CA CYS A 420 -4.48 -16.07 -0.47
C CYS A 420 -4.85 -14.95 0.52
N ILE A 421 -4.89 -15.28 1.82
CA ILE A 421 -5.33 -14.41 2.91
C ILE A 421 -4.59 -13.06 2.89
N ASP A 422 -3.26 -13.07 2.76
CA ASP A 422 -2.45 -11.84 2.75
C ASP A 422 -2.82 -10.92 1.58
N THR A 423 -3.08 -11.48 0.40
CA THR A 423 -3.42 -10.69 -0.79
C THR A 423 -4.83 -10.09 -0.67
N LYS A 424 -5.78 -10.83 -0.10
CA LYS A 424 -7.13 -10.33 0.23
C LYS A 424 -7.04 -9.19 1.25
N GLN A 425 -6.31 -9.39 2.35
CA GLN A 425 -6.09 -8.37 3.38
C GLN A 425 -5.40 -7.11 2.82
N ARG A 426 -4.41 -7.29 1.93
CA ARG A 426 -3.76 -6.19 1.20
C ARG A 426 -4.78 -5.41 0.38
N PHE A 427 -5.62 -6.10 -0.40
CA PHE A 427 -6.62 -5.45 -1.25
C PHE A 427 -7.66 -4.69 -0.42
N GLU A 428 -8.19 -5.31 0.64
CA GLU A 428 -9.14 -4.65 1.55
C GLU A 428 -8.54 -3.40 2.20
N SER A 429 -7.32 -3.50 2.72
CA SER A 429 -6.65 -2.37 3.38
C SER A 429 -6.37 -1.25 2.38
N TYR A 430 -5.97 -1.62 1.16
CA TYR A 430 -5.80 -0.67 0.07
C TYR A 430 -7.13 0.02 -0.30
N LEU A 431 -8.24 -0.72 -0.41
CA LEU A 431 -9.57 -0.15 -0.68
C LEU A 431 -10.03 0.81 0.43
N ARG A 432 -9.78 0.50 1.70
CA ARG A 432 -10.09 1.40 2.82
C ARG A 432 -9.30 2.71 2.74
N LEU A 433 -8.03 2.65 2.33
CA LEU A 433 -7.22 3.83 2.09
C LEU A 433 -7.73 4.62 0.89
N MET A 434 -8.09 3.97 -0.22
CA MET A 434 -8.69 4.65 -1.38
C MET A 434 -10.02 5.33 -1.02
N LEU A 435 -10.88 4.66 -0.26
CA LEU A 435 -12.12 5.24 0.27
C LEU A 435 -11.83 6.46 1.15
N PHE A 436 -10.79 6.40 1.99
CA PHE A 436 -10.40 7.52 2.82
C PHE A 436 -9.96 8.74 1.98
N PHE A 437 -9.08 8.54 1.00
CA PHE A 437 -8.57 9.63 0.15
C PHE A 437 -9.54 10.07 -0.95
N CYS A 438 -10.64 9.35 -1.16
CA CYS A 438 -11.76 9.79 -2.00
C CYS A 438 -12.45 11.07 -1.47
N ASP A 439 -12.42 11.27 -0.15
CA ASP A 439 -13.05 12.41 0.50
C ASP A 439 -12.32 13.72 0.17
N ALA A 440 -13.08 14.73 -0.27
CA ALA A 440 -12.55 16.03 -0.66
C ALA A 440 -11.74 16.72 0.45
N ARG A 441 -12.02 16.42 1.72
CA ARG A 441 -11.32 16.99 2.88
C ARG A 441 -9.91 16.46 3.04
N PHE A 442 -9.60 15.29 2.48
CA PHE A 442 -8.33 14.58 2.67
C PHE A 442 -7.52 14.51 1.37
N GLN A 443 -7.82 15.38 0.41
CA GLN A 443 -7.13 15.40 -0.86
C GLN A 443 -5.66 15.81 -0.71
N ILE A 444 -4.76 14.97 -1.22
CA ILE A 444 -3.39 15.34 -1.55
C ILE A 444 -3.44 16.36 -2.70
N SER A 445 -2.70 17.46 -2.59
CA SER A 445 -2.63 18.51 -3.63
C SER A 445 -2.31 17.92 -5.00
N VAL A 446 -3.21 18.08 -5.97
CA VAL A 446 -3.00 17.71 -7.38
C VAL A 446 -2.76 18.98 -8.19
N LYS A 447 -1.52 19.19 -8.63
CA LYS A 447 -1.18 20.21 -9.64
C LYS A 447 -1.16 19.63 -11.06
N GLU A 448 -1.54 18.37 -11.22
CA GLU A 448 -1.41 17.58 -12.46
C GLU A 448 -2.71 17.64 -13.29
N GLY A 449 -2.59 17.98 -14.58
CA GLY A 449 -3.71 18.07 -15.52
C GLY A 449 -3.98 16.78 -16.30
N TRP A 450 -5.03 16.81 -17.15
CA TRP A 450 -5.47 15.66 -17.98
C TRP A 450 -4.32 15.01 -18.79
N GLU A 451 -3.48 15.83 -19.42
CA GLU A 451 -2.41 15.40 -20.32
C GLU A 451 -1.47 14.35 -19.70
N MET A 452 -1.19 14.50 -18.40
CA MET A 452 -0.36 13.54 -17.67
C MET A 452 -1.03 12.17 -17.57
N TYR A 453 -2.33 12.13 -17.29
CA TYR A 453 -3.10 10.88 -17.17
C TYR A 453 -3.34 10.23 -18.52
N GLU A 454 -3.52 11.03 -19.58
CA GLU A 454 -3.57 10.52 -20.94
C GLU A 454 -2.25 9.85 -21.35
N LYS A 455 -1.12 10.49 -21.06
CA LYS A 455 0.21 9.90 -21.26
C LYS A 455 0.37 8.61 -20.44
N ARG A 456 -0.01 8.64 -19.16
CA ARG A 456 0.03 7.45 -18.28
C ARG A 456 -0.81 6.31 -18.84
N TYR A 457 -2.00 6.58 -19.37
CA TYR A 457 -2.82 5.56 -20.03
C TYR A 457 -2.09 4.97 -21.24
N GLY A 458 -1.53 5.81 -22.12
CA GLY A 458 -0.77 5.37 -23.28
C GLY A 458 0.41 4.46 -22.92
N GLU A 459 1.17 4.81 -21.88
CA GLU A 459 2.30 4.02 -21.39
C GLU A 459 1.87 2.68 -20.75
N ASN A 460 0.72 2.63 -20.08
CA ASN A 460 0.25 1.46 -19.35
C ASN A 460 -0.79 0.62 -20.11
N LYS A 461 -1.16 0.99 -21.33
CA LYS A 461 -2.20 0.34 -22.15
C LYS A 461 -2.08 -1.18 -22.23
N LYS A 462 -0.87 -1.71 -22.41
CA LYS A 462 -0.61 -3.15 -22.44
C LYS A 462 -0.80 -3.83 -21.08
N GLU A 463 -0.44 -3.13 -20.00
CA GLU A 463 -0.63 -3.62 -18.64
C GLU A 463 -2.11 -3.59 -18.24
N ILE A 464 -2.83 -2.51 -18.56
CA ILE A 464 -4.29 -2.40 -18.40
C ILE A 464 -4.97 -3.57 -19.10
N TYR A 465 -4.67 -3.79 -20.39
CA TYR A 465 -5.20 -4.93 -21.13
C TYR A 465 -4.93 -6.26 -20.44
N ARG A 466 -3.70 -6.46 -19.95
CA ARG A 466 -3.31 -7.71 -19.28
C ARG A 466 -4.07 -7.91 -17.98
N TYR A 467 -4.01 -6.94 -17.07
CA TYR A 467 -4.50 -7.07 -15.69
C TYR A 467 -6.02 -6.94 -15.56
N LEU A 468 -6.64 -6.10 -16.38
CA LEU A 468 -8.07 -5.83 -16.29
C LEU A 468 -8.89 -6.73 -17.19
N PHE A 469 -8.37 -7.25 -18.31
CA PHE A 469 -9.17 -8.05 -19.25
C PHE A 469 -8.63 -9.45 -19.49
N SER A 470 -7.39 -9.56 -19.97
CA SER A 470 -6.86 -10.85 -20.43
C SER A 470 -6.70 -11.85 -19.30
N GLN A 471 -6.10 -11.45 -18.17
CA GLN A 471 -5.83 -12.34 -17.06
C GLN A 471 -7.08 -12.68 -16.23
N PRO A 472 -8.01 -11.74 -15.96
CA PRO A 472 -9.29 -12.08 -15.35
C PRO A 472 -10.07 -13.11 -16.17
N ARG A 473 -10.10 -12.96 -17.50
CA ARG A 473 -10.74 -13.95 -18.40
C ARG A 473 -10.09 -15.33 -18.29
N GLU A 474 -8.77 -15.43 -18.32
CA GLU A 474 -8.07 -16.72 -18.16
C GLU A 474 -8.30 -17.31 -16.76
N TYR A 475 -8.37 -16.48 -15.73
CA TYR A 475 -8.66 -16.92 -14.36
C TYR A 475 -10.09 -17.46 -14.22
N LEU A 476 -11.08 -16.75 -14.78
CA LEU A 476 -12.46 -17.23 -14.83
C LEU A 476 -12.56 -18.59 -15.52
N TYR A 477 -11.97 -18.74 -16.70
CA TYR A 477 -11.97 -20.02 -17.41
C TYR A 477 -11.23 -21.12 -16.64
N GLY A 478 -9.99 -20.89 -16.22
CA GLY A 478 -9.16 -21.92 -15.61
C GLY A 478 -9.56 -22.27 -14.17
N LYS A 479 -9.73 -21.26 -13.33
CA LYS A 479 -9.96 -21.42 -11.88
C LYS A 479 -11.43 -21.46 -11.49
N CYS A 480 -12.26 -20.65 -12.13
CA CYS A 480 -13.68 -20.53 -11.73
C CYS A 480 -14.61 -21.46 -12.53
N LEU A 481 -14.17 -22.03 -13.65
CA LEU A 481 -14.99 -22.94 -14.47
C LEU A 481 -14.35 -24.33 -14.55
N ILE A 482 -13.15 -24.45 -15.13
CA ILE A 482 -12.49 -25.74 -15.40
C ILE A 482 -12.15 -26.50 -14.10
N GLU A 483 -11.62 -25.83 -13.08
CA GLU A 483 -11.30 -26.47 -11.79
C GLU A 483 -12.54 -26.88 -11.00
N ILE A 484 -13.68 -26.20 -11.18
CA ILE A 484 -14.95 -26.62 -10.58
C ILE A 484 -15.47 -27.86 -11.30
N ASN A 485 -15.67 -27.75 -12.62
CA ASN A 485 -16.09 -28.88 -13.44
C ASN A 485 -15.71 -28.68 -14.91
N LYS A 486 -14.64 -29.36 -15.33
CA LYS A 486 -14.17 -29.35 -16.73
C LYS A 486 -15.21 -29.89 -17.72
N LYS A 487 -15.91 -30.97 -17.39
CA LYS A 487 -16.87 -31.60 -18.32
C LYS A 487 -18.06 -30.70 -18.59
N LEU A 488 -18.62 -30.12 -17.52
CA LEU A 488 -19.71 -29.15 -17.62
C LEU A 488 -19.25 -27.88 -18.34
N THR A 489 -18.05 -27.35 -18.02
CA THR A 489 -17.50 -26.17 -18.70
C THR A 489 -17.37 -26.38 -20.20
N ASN A 490 -16.90 -27.55 -20.63
CA ASN A 490 -16.72 -27.89 -22.04
C ASN A 490 -18.03 -27.91 -22.85
N VAL A 491 -19.20 -28.01 -22.21
CA VAL A 491 -20.50 -27.84 -22.87
C VAL A 491 -20.71 -26.39 -23.33
N PHE A 492 -20.17 -25.43 -22.57
CA PHE A 492 -20.39 -24.00 -22.81
C PHE A 492 -19.23 -23.34 -23.55
N VAL A 493 -18.00 -23.70 -23.18
CA VAL A 493 -16.77 -23.03 -23.61
C VAL A 493 -15.64 -24.03 -23.75
N GLU A 494 -14.95 -23.98 -24.89
CA GLU A 494 -13.74 -24.77 -25.13
C GLU A 494 -12.59 -23.90 -25.63
N LYS A 495 -11.41 -24.06 -25.03
CA LYS A 495 -10.20 -23.33 -25.45
C LYS A 495 -9.62 -23.96 -26.71
N VAL A 496 -9.46 -23.15 -27.77
CA VAL A 496 -8.95 -23.58 -29.06
C VAL A 496 -7.66 -22.85 -29.44
N SER A 497 -6.78 -23.53 -30.16
CA SER A 497 -5.55 -22.95 -30.67
C SER A 497 -5.25 -23.37 -32.11
N ILE A 498 -4.67 -22.45 -32.88
CA ILE A 498 -4.12 -22.70 -34.23
C ILE A 498 -2.61 -22.53 -34.13
N LYS A 499 -1.82 -23.47 -34.66
CA LYS A 499 -0.35 -23.47 -34.50
C LYS A 499 0.39 -22.48 -35.41
N LYS A 500 -0.18 -22.07 -36.55
CA LYS A 500 0.49 -21.21 -37.55
C LYS A 500 -0.49 -20.24 -38.22
N PRO A 501 -0.41 -18.92 -37.97
CA PRO A 501 0.27 -18.27 -36.83
C PRO A 501 -0.34 -18.73 -35.50
N TYR A 502 0.46 -18.78 -34.42
CA TYR A 502 -0.06 -19.18 -33.11
C TYR A 502 -1.13 -18.20 -32.62
N LYS A 503 -2.38 -18.67 -32.56
CA LYS A 503 -3.53 -17.92 -32.05
C LYS A 503 -4.27 -18.81 -31.07
N GLU A 504 -4.63 -18.25 -29.92
CA GLU A 504 -5.50 -18.88 -28.94
C GLU A 504 -6.78 -18.08 -28.76
N GLY A 505 -7.88 -18.80 -28.53
CA GLY A 505 -9.17 -18.22 -28.19
C GLY A 505 -10.12 -19.28 -27.67
N TYR A 506 -11.41 -18.99 -27.78
CA TYR A 506 -12.45 -19.80 -27.18
C TYR A 506 -13.58 -20.03 -28.19
N GLN A 507 -14.00 -21.29 -28.32
CA GLN A 507 -15.32 -21.63 -28.84
C GLN A 507 -16.32 -21.49 -27.71
N ARG A 508 -17.51 -20.98 -28.02
CA ARG A 508 -18.55 -20.78 -27.02
C ARG A 508 -19.93 -20.95 -27.61
N LEU A 509 -20.90 -21.30 -26.77
CA LEU A 509 -22.32 -21.23 -27.12
C LEU A 509 -22.76 -19.78 -27.33
N VAL A 510 -23.84 -19.59 -28.09
CA VAL A 510 -24.48 -18.29 -28.28
C VAL A 510 -25.44 -18.05 -27.13
N LEU A 511 -24.97 -17.33 -26.11
CA LEU A 511 -25.74 -16.96 -24.92
C LEU A 511 -25.76 -15.43 -24.76
N GLU A 512 -26.95 -14.91 -24.45
CA GLU A 512 -27.17 -13.48 -24.16
C GLU A 512 -27.10 -13.23 -22.64
N THR A 513 -26.71 -12.02 -22.24
CA THR A 513 -26.62 -11.63 -20.82
C THR A 513 -27.96 -11.80 -20.09
N SER A 514 -29.09 -11.49 -20.75
CA SER A 514 -30.44 -11.69 -20.20
C SER A 514 -30.79 -13.15 -19.92
N MET A 515 -30.15 -14.09 -20.63
CA MET A 515 -30.31 -15.52 -20.38
C MET A 515 -29.58 -15.94 -19.11
N PHE A 516 -28.36 -15.44 -18.90
CA PHE A 516 -27.57 -15.73 -17.70
C PHE A 516 -28.27 -15.31 -16.41
N PHE A 517 -28.90 -14.12 -16.38
CA PHE A 517 -29.66 -13.69 -15.19
C PHE A 517 -30.77 -14.66 -14.80
N ARG A 518 -31.44 -15.27 -15.78
CA ARG A 518 -32.45 -16.31 -15.52
C ARG A 518 -31.80 -17.61 -15.09
N LEU A 519 -30.77 -18.06 -15.81
CA LEU A 519 -30.03 -19.29 -15.49
C LEU A 519 -29.38 -19.26 -14.10
N ARG A 520 -29.08 -18.08 -13.57
CA ARG A 520 -28.55 -17.86 -12.22
C ARG A 520 -29.54 -18.26 -11.13
N GLU A 521 -30.85 -18.19 -11.38
CA GLU A 521 -31.91 -18.56 -10.44
C GLU A 521 -32.05 -20.09 -10.30
N VAL A 522 -30.95 -20.77 -9.97
CA VAL A 522 -30.83 -22.23 -9.92
C VAL A 522 -31.80 -22.90 -8.93
N ASN A 523 -32.29 -22.15 -7.94
CA ASN A 523 -33.29 -22.65 -6.98
C ASN A 523 -34.72 -22.59 -7.53
N SER A 524 -34.98 -21.68 -8.48
CA SER A 524 -36.32 -21.43 -9.04
C SER A 524 -36.51 -22.10 -10.41
N ILE A 525 -35.43 -22.33 -11.15
CA ILE A 525 -35.43 -22.91 -12.50
C ILE A 525 -34.83 -24.31 -12.45
N PRO A 526 -35.64 -25.38 -12.66
CA PRO A 526 -35.14 -26.74 -12.78
C PRO A 526 -34.15 -26.90 -13.93
N LEU A 527 -33.27 -27.90 -13.82
CA LEU A 527 -32.17 -28.12 -14.75
C LEU A 527 -32.66 -28.38 -16.19
N GLU A 528 -33.78 -29.10 -16.34
CA GLU A 528 -34.42 -29.40 -17.61
C GLU A 528 -34.89 -28.12 -18.31
N LYS A 529 -35.52 -27.23 -17.55
CA LYS A 529 -35.98 -25.93 -18.06
C LYS A 529 -34.81 -25.03 -18.45
N ALA A 530 -33.72 -25.07 -17.69
CA ALA A 530 -32.49 -24.37 -18.04
C ALA A 530 -31.91 -24.89 -19.37
N ALA A 531 -31.92 -26.21 -19.59
CA ALA A 531 -31.47 -26.83 -20.83
C ALA A 531 -32.34 -26.42 -22.03
N GLU A 532 -33.67 -26.45 -21.88
CA GLU A 532 -34.62 -25.98 -22.90
C GLU A 532 -34.37 -24.52 -23.28
N MET A 533 -34.11 -23.65 -22.31
CA MET A 533 -33.82 -22.24 -22.57
C MET A 533 -32.54 -22.03 -23.39
N ILE A 534 -31.51 -22.84 -23.14
CA ILE A 534 -30.25 -22.79 -23.92
C ILE A 534 -30.48 -23.31 -25.34
N GLU A 535 -31.25 -24.39 -25.47
CA GLU A 535 -31.58 -25.07 -26.72
C GLU A 535 -32.34 -24.15 -27.70
N LEU A 536 -33.20 -23.25 -27.21
CA LEU A 536 -33.93 -22.27 -28.04
C LEU A 536 -33.02 -21.42 -28.94
N ARG A 537 -31.79 -21.14 -28.49
CA ARG A 537 -30.79 -20.35 -29.25
C ARG A 537 -29.64 -21.20 -29.76
N ASN A 538 -29.52 -22.45 -29.31
CA ASN A 538 -28.45 -23.39 -29.65
C ASN A 538 -29.09 -24.78 -29.83
N PRO A 539 -29.78 -25.05 -30.95
CA PRO A 539 -30.49 -26.31 -31.14
C PRO A 539 -29.57 -27.53 -30.99
N SER A 540 -29.99 -28.52 -30.21
CA SER A 540 -29.25 -29.79 -30.02
C SER A 540 -29.58 -30.81 -31.12
N THR A 541 -29.71 -30.35 -32.38
CA THR A 541 -30.01 -31.21 -33.52
C THR A 541 -28.73 -31.59 -34.27
N GLN A 542 -28.74 -32.75 -34.93
CA GLN A 542 -27.62 -33.18 -35.78
C GLN A 542 -27.38 -32.22 -36.96
N GLU A 543 -28.42 -31.52 -37.42
CA GLU A 543 -28.31 -30.52 -38.48
C GLU A 543 -27.50 -29.31 -38.02
N GLU A 544 -27.83 -28.73 -36.86
CA GLU A 544 -27.08 -27.61 -36.26
C GLU A 544 -25.63 -28.00 -35.99
N GLN A 545 -25.39 -29.23 -35.50
CA GLN A 545 -24.03 -29.75 -35.31
C GLN A 545 -23.21 -29.69 -36.61
N ARG A 546 -23.76 -30.22 -37.71
CA ARG A 546 -23.11 -30.20 -39.03
C ARG A 546 -22.91 -28.77 -39.54
N GLU A 547 -23.87 -27.88 -39.36
CA GLU A 547 -23.75 -26.48 -39.75
C GLU A 547 -22.62 -25.76 -39.01
N ILE A 548 -22.53 -25.95 -37.69
CA ILE A 548 -21.46 -25.40 -36.84
C ILE A 548 -20.10 -25.94 -37.29
N GLU A 549 -19.99 -27.23 -37.58
CA GLU A 549 -18.77 -27.86 -38.12
C GLU A 549 -18.34 -27.21 -39.44
N VAL A 550 -19.26 -27.06 -40.40
CA VAL A 550 -19.00 -26.40 -41.70
C VAL A 550 -18.53 -24.96 -41.51
N LEU A 551 -19.19 -24.19 -40.62
CA LEU A 551 -18.81 -22.81 -40.31
C LEU A 551 -17.42 -22.71 -39.68
N ASN A 552 -17.12 -23.59 -38.72
CA ASN A 552 -15.83 -23.63 -38.04
C ASN A 552 -14.70 -24.05 -39.00
N GLU A 553 -14.93 -25.03 -39.89
CA GLU A 553 -13.97 -25.43 -40.92
C GLU A 553 -13.73 -24.31 -41.94
N LYS A 554 -14.77 -23.58 -42.35
CA LYS A 554 -14.61 -22.38 -43.18
C LYS A 554 -13.71 -21.35 -42.52
N ARG A 555 -13.92 -21.06 -41.23
CA ARG A 555 -13.06 -20.11 -40.46
C ARG A 555 -11.62 -20.59 -40.36
N LYS A 556 -11.40 -21.89 -40.11
CA LYS A 556 -10.05 -22.48 -40.08
C LYS A 556 -9.34 -22.33 -41.43
N LYS A 557 -10.05 -22.57 -42.55
CA LYS A 557 -9.53 -22.35 -43.92
C LYS A 557 -9.17 -20.86 -44.16
N GLU A 558 -9.92 -19.93 -43.58
CA GLU A 558 -9.61 -18.48 -43.59
C GLU A 558 -8.50 -18.07 -42.60
N GLY A 559 -7.86 -18.99 -41.88
CA GLY A 559 -6.84 -18.69 -40.87
C GLY A 559 -7.37 -17.98 -39.61
N LYS A 560 -8.68 -18.09 -39.36
CA LYS A 560 -9.39 -17.58 -38.18
C LYS A 560 -9.68 -18.71 -37.20
N LEU A 561 -9.78 -18.38 -35.90
CA LEU A 561 -10.19 -19.34 -34.87
C LEU A 561 -11.65 -19.74 -35.07
N SER A 562 -11.94 -21.03 -34.88
CA SER A 562 -13.29 -21.51 -34.66
C SER A 562 -13.87 -20.82 -33.42
N ASN A 563 -15.16 -20.50 -33.45
CA ASN A 563 -15.77 -19.66 -32.43
C ASN A 563 -17.16 -20.13 -31.97
N ARG A 564 -17.81 -21.02 -32.73
CA ARG A 564 -19.08 -21.63 -32.33
C ARG A 564 -18.84 -23.01 -31.74
N LEU A 565 -19.65 -23.35 -30.75
CA LEU A 565 -19.69 -24.64 -30.08
C LEU A 565 -21.11 -25.22 -30.24
N TYR A 566 -21.22 -26.55 -30.38
CA TYR A 566 -22.49 -27.25 -30.42
C TYR A 566 -22.99 -27.49 -28.99
N PHE A 567 -24.30 -27.32 -28.75
CA PHE A 567 -24.88 -27.57 -27.43
C PHE A 567 -25.30 -29.03 -27.30
N ASP A 568 -24.58 -29.76 -26.45
CA ASP A 568 -24.90 -31.13 -26.09
C ASP A 568 -25.78 -31.15 -24.83
N LYS A 569 -27.10 -31.20 -25.06
CA LYS A 569 -28.13 -31.17 -24.01
C LYS A 569 -28.05 -32.37 -23.06
N GLU A 570 -27.76 -33.56 -23.58
CA GLU A 570 -27.69 -34.78 -22.76
C GLU A 570 -26.51 -34.71 -21.79
N ASN A 571 -25.32 -34.35 -22.30
CA ASN A 571 -24.13 -34.16 -21.48
C ASN A 571 -24.28 -33.01 -20.48
N PHE A 572 -24.98 -31.94 -20.85
CA PHE A 572 -25.31 -30.86 -19.92
C PHE A 572 -26.09 -31.39 -18.71
N LEU A 573 -27.22 -32.07 -18.96
CA LEU A 573 -28.09 -32.62 -17.93
C LEU A 573 -27.34 -33.62 -17.05
N GLU A 574 -26.63 -34.57 -17.67
CA GLU A 574 -25.87 -35.59 -16.95
C GLU A 574 -24.81 -34.96 -16.03
N PHE A 575 -23.99 -34.04 -16.56
CA PHE A 575 -22.88 -33.48 -15.80
C PHE A 575 -23.36 -32.53 -14.71
N ALA A 576 -24.37 -31.72 -14.97
CA ALA A 576 -24.90 -30.79 -13.98
C ALA A 576 -25.58 -31.54 -12.82
N GLU A 577 -26.37 -32.57 -13.09
CA GLU A 577 -27.02 -33.37 -12.04
C GLU A 577 -26.00 -34.17 -11.21
N LYS A 578 -25.09 -34.89 -11.89
CA LYS A 578 -24.12 -35.78 -11.23
C LYS A 578 -23.12 -35.05 -10.35
N THR A 579 -22.70 -33.86 -10.77
CA THR A 579 -21.64 -33.11 -10.07
C THR A 579 -22.15 -32.03 -9.15
N LYS A 580 -23.43 -31.62 -9.30
CA LYS A 580 -24.02 -30.46 -8.61
C LYS A 580 -23.21 -29.17 -8.80
N ALA A 581 -22.40 -29.09 -9.86
CA ALA A 581 -21.56 -27.93 -10.16
C ALA A 581 -22.38 -26.75 -10.74
N TRP A 582 -23.61 -27.01 -11.21
CA TRP A 582 -24.53 -25.98 -11.67
C TRP A 582 -25.09 -25.19 -10.49
N THR A 583 -24.39 -24.11 -10.13
CA THR A 583 -24.71 -23.22 -9.01
C THR A 583 -24.81 -21.78 -9.50
N SER A 584 -25.41 -20.89 -8.70
CA SER A 584 -25.43 -19.45 -9.03
C SER A 584 -24.03 -18.91 -9.30
N ASP A 585 -23.03 -19.32 -8.50
CA ASP A 585 -21.65 -18.83 -8.64
C ASP A 585 -20.97 -19.33 -9.92
N PHE A 586 -21.25 -20.57 -10.32
CA PHE A 586 -20.76 -21.11 -11.60
C PHE A 586 -21.37 -20.35 -12.79
N VAL A 587 -22.68 -20.08 -12.73
CA VAL A 587 -23.39 -19.31 -13.77
C VAL A 587 -22.88 -17.86 -13.81
N ASP A 588 -22.62 -17.24 -12.67
CA ASP A 588 -22.04 -15.90 -12.56
C ASP A 588 -20.63 -15.86 -13.16
N SER A 589 -19.77 -16.83 -12.84
CA SER A 589 -18.44 -16.96 -13.45
C SER A 589 -18.50 -17.17 -14.95
N LEU A 590 -19.48 -17.94 -15.44
CA LEU A 590 -19.70 -18.16 -16.86
C LEU A 590 -20.15 -16.87 -17.57
N MET A 591 -21.09 -16.12 -16.97
CA MET A 591 -21.53 -14.82 -17.48
C MET A 591 -20.37 -13.83 -17.54
N LEU A 592 -19.61 -13.70 -16.45
CA LEU A 592 -18.43 -12.86 -16.38
C LEU A 592 -17.39 -13.27 -17.45
N PHE A 593 -17.17 -14.57 -17.65
CA PHE A 593 -16.25 -15.04 -18.68
C PHE A 593 -16.68 -14.54 -20.07
N TYR A 594 -17.97 -14.64 -20.40
CA TYR A 594 -18.52 -14.16 -21.66
C TYR A 594 -18.30 -12.65 -21.82
N GLN A 595 -18.64 -11.86 -20.80
CA GLN A 595 -18.48 -10.41 -20.81
C GLN A 595 -17.01 -9.99 -20.97
N TYR A 596 -16.10 -10.58 -20.18
CA TYR A 596 -14.67 -10.29 -20.27
C TYR A 596 -14.05 -10.77 -21.58
N ASN A 597 -14.52 -11.88 -22.14
CA ASN A 597 -14.08 -12.33 -23.46
C ASN A 597 -14.48 -11.34 -24.55
N GLU A 598 -15.71 -10.81 -24.52
CA GLU A 598 -16.13 -9.74 -25.44
C GLU A 598 -15.30 -8.47 -25.26
N MET A 599 -15.04 -8.04 -24.02
CA MET A 599 -14.19 -6.88 -23.74
C MET A 599 -12.75 -7.06 -24.27
N VAL A 600 -12.15 -8.25 -24.11
CA VAL A 600 -10.84 -8.56 -24.71
C VAL A 600 -10.87 -8.38 -26.23
N MET A 601 -11.93 -8.87 -26.89
CA MET A 601 -12.05 -8.77 -28.34
C MET A 601 -12.27 -7.32 -28.80
N LYS A 602 -13.08 -6.55 -28.07
CA LYS A 602 -13.34 -5.12 -28.35
C LYS A 602 -12.08 -4.28 -28.12
N PHE A 603 -11.36 -4.49 -27.03
CA PHE A 603 -10.10 -3.78 -26.74
C PHE A 603 -9.09 -4.01 -27.87
N LYS A 604 -8.90 -5.26 -28.31
CA LYS A 604 -7.99 -5.58 -29.43
C LYS A 604 -8.37 -4.93 -30.77
N LYS A 605 -9.63 -4.53 -30.97
CA LYS A 605 -10.10 -3.87 -32.19
C LYS A 605 -10.00 -2.36 -32.13
N THR A 606 -10.24 -1.78 -30.96
CA THR A 606 -10.35 -0.33 -30.75
C THR A 606 -9.01 0.30 -30.42
N GLU A 607 -8.14 -0.47 -29.76
CA GLU A 607 -6.95 0.06 -29.13
C GLU A 607 -5.65 -0.47 -29.75
N TRP A 608 -5.66 -1.58 -30.51
CA TRP A 608 -4.52 -2.12 -31.28
C TRP A 608 -4.91 -2.31 -32.73
#